data_AF-A0A6S7G6I5-F1
#
_entry.id   AF-A0A6S7G6I5-F1
#
_cell.length_a   1.000
_cell.length_b   1.000
_cell.length_c   1.000
_cell.angle_alpha   90.00
_cell.angle_beta   90.00
_cell.angle_gamma   90.00
#
_symmetry.space_group_name_H-M   'P 1'
#
loop_
_entity.id
_entity.type
_entity.pdbx_description
1 polymer ?
#
loop_
_entity_poly.entity_id
_entity_poly.type
_entity_poly.pdbx_seq_one_letter_code
_entity_poly.pdbx_strand_id
1 'polypeptide(L)'
;MANDELINMDDDITKFCVSWFVSRVADTGIKQVIDGWNNHPIPGKGIPNERMQANNKACLLPTQDLLPSKEQAVALYESEGGNITLPELFGVDPIYENPQLKKLRFDSFVAAYPNFSTIFHGVVNGESYLFKEGLQYFISLTTNQH
;
A
#
# COMPACT_ATOMS: atom_id res chain seq x y z
N MET A 1 9.87 -25.27 -21.23
CA MET A 1 9.92 -25.51 -19.78
C MET A 1 10.42 -24.21 -19.19
N ALA A 2 9.51 -23.36 -18.72
CA ALA A 2 9.89 -22.08 -18.15
C ALA A 2 10.66 -22.38 -16.86
N ASN A 3 11.87 -21.85 -16.72
CA ASN A 3 12.49 -21.77 -15.40
C ASN A 3 11.48 -21.02 -14.53
N ASP A 4 10.93 -21.70 -13.52
CA ASP A 4 10.41 -21.02 -12.35
C ASP A 4 11.62 -20.28 -11.76
N GLU A 5 11.85 -19.05 -12.22
CA GLU A 5 12.75 -18.10 -11.58
C GLU A 5 12.21 -17.89 -10.17
N LEU A 6 12.74 -18.70 -9.27
CA LEU A 6 12.35 -18.71 -7.87
C LEU A 6 12.59 -17.31 -7.31
N ILE A 7 11.51 -16.60 -7.00
CA ILE A 7 11.58 -15.34 -6.26
C ILE A 7 12.31 -15.66 -4.95
N ASN A 8 13.53 -15.15 -4.81
CA ASN A 8 14.34 -15.39 -3.62
C ASN A 8 13.82 -14.54 -2.45
N MET A 9 12.86 -15.07 -1.71
CA MET A 9 12.28 -14.40 -0.54
C MET A 9 13.22 -14.35 0.67
N ASP A 10 14.46 -14.84 0.59
CA ASP A 10 15.48 -14.60 1.62
C ASP A 10 16.20 -13.27 1.41
N ASP A 11 16.24 -12.76 0.17
CA ASP A 11 16.84 -11.48 -0.20
C ASP A 11 15.94 -10.29 0.20
N ASP A 12 16.50 -9.33 0.93
CA ASP A 12 15.72 -8.22 1.49
C ASP A 12 15.20 -7.26 0.42
N ILE A 13 15.94 -7.08 -0.68
CA ILE A 13 15.49 -6.29 -1.84
C ILE A 13 14.25 -6.95 -2.45
N THR A 14 14.32 -8.27 -2.67
CA THR A 14 13.21 -9.05 -3.20
C THR A 14 11.99 -9.01 -2.28
N LYS A 15 12.16 -9.19 -0.96
CA LYS A 15 11.06 -9.05 0.03
C LYS A 15 10.40 -7.68 -0.06
N PHE A 16 11.20 -6.60 -0.11
CA PHE A 16 10.69 -5.24 -0.28
C PHE A 16 9.90 -5.11 -1.59
N CYS A 17 10.48 -5.53 -2.72
CA CYS A 17 9.85 -5.41 -4.03
C CYS A 17 8.52 -6.15 -4.10
N VAL A 18 8.47 -7.39 -3.61
CA VAL A 18 7.25 -8.20 -3.56
C VAL A 18 6.20 -7.51 -2.67
N SER A 19 6.57 -7.11 -1.45
CA SER A 19 5.67 -6.43 -0.51
C SER A 19 5.09 -5.15 -1.11
N TRP A 20 5.96 -4.28 -1.64
CA TRP A 20 5.58 -3.00 -2.24
C TRP A 20 4.65 -3.21 -3.43
N PHE A 21 5.00 -4.12 -4.33
CA PHE A 21 4.26 -4.34 -5.57
C PHE A 21 2.89 -4.97 -5.32
N VAL A 22 2.84 -6.05 -4.52
CA VAL A 22 1.57 -6.71 -4.14
C VAL A 22 0.64 -5.71 -3.46
N SER A 23 1.16 -4.90 -2.53
CA SER A 23 0.35 -3.90 -1.83
C SER A 23 -0.26 -2.87 -2.79
N ARG A 24 0.48 -2.43 -3.82
CA ARG A 24 -0.03 -1.48 -4.81
C ARG A 24 -1.10 -2.09 -5.72
N VAL A 25 -0.93 -3.34 -6.12
CA VAL A 25 -1.94 -4.06 -6.91
C VAL A 25 -3.20 -4.30 -6.08
N ALA A 26 -3.04 -4.71 -4.82
CA ALA A 26 -4.16 -4.95 -3.90
C ALA A 26 -4.91 -3.66 -3.52
N ASP A 27 -4.19 -2.54 -3.36
CA ASP A 27 -4.76 -1.22 -3.10
C ASP A 27 -5.78 -0.80 -4.17
N THR A 28 -5.58 -1.19 -5.43
CA THR A 28 -6.59 -0.99 -6.47
C THR A 28 -7.90 -1.71 -6.16
N GLY A 29 -7.84 -2.99 -5.79
CA GLY A 29 -9.04 -3.75 -5.43
C GLY A 29 -9.75 -3.20 -4.19
N ILE A 30 -8.97 -2.82 -3.17
CA ILE A 30 -9.50 -2.19 -1.95
C ILE A 30 -10.23 -0.89 -2.29
N LYS A 31 -9.64 -0.03 -3.13
CA LYS A 31 -10.30 1.20 -3.60
C LYS A 31 -11.60 0.92 -4.33
N GLN A 32 -11.62 -0.05 -5.25
CA GLN A 32 -12.85 -0.43 -5.96
C GLN A 32 -13.96 -0.88 -5.00
N VAL A 33 -13.62 -1.65 -3.96
CA VAL A 33 -14.59 -2.07 -2.93
C VAL A 33 -15.08 -0.88 -2.11
N ILE A 34 -14.18 -0.01 -1.66
CA ILE A 34 -14.52 1.19 -0.89
C ILE A 34 -15.43 2.11 -1.72
N ASP A 35 -15.08 2.37 -2.98
CA ASP A 35 -15.85 3.22 -3.89
C ASP A 35 -17.21 2.60 -4.19
N GLY A 36 -17.26 1.29 -4.47
CA GLY A 36 -18.49 0.56 -4.68
C GLY A 36 -19.41 0.63 -3.45
N TRP A 37 -18.86 0.34 -2.26
CA TRP A 37 -19.60 0.39 -1.00
C TRP A 37 -20.15 1.79 -0.72
N ASN A 38 -19.30 2.82 -0.84
CA ASN A 38 -19.66 4.19 -0.47
C ASN A 38 -20.66 4.83 -1.44
N ASN A 39 -20.74 4.34 -2.68
CA ASN A 39 -21.71 4.80 -3.69
C ASN A 39 -22.91 3.85 -3.85
N HIS A 40 -22.95 2.72 -3.15
CA HIS A 40 -24.05 1.77 -3.23
C HIS A 40 -25.26 2.24 -2.39
N PRO A 41 -26.49 2.25 -2.96
CA PRO A 41 -27.69 2.55 -2.19
C PRO A 41 -28.01 1.44 -1.18
N ILE A 42 -28.06 1.78 0.11
CA ILE A 42 -28.45 0.84 1.16
C ILE A 42 -29.97 0.98 1.41
N PRO A 43 -30.77 -0.09 1.25
CA PRO A 43 -32.21 -0.04 1.46
C PRO A 43 -32.62 0.55 2.81
N GLY A 44 -33.49 1.57 2.78
CA GLY A 44 -33.96 2.27 3.98
C GLY A 44 -32.91 3.16 4.67
N LYS A 45 -31.69 3.28 4.13
CA LYS A 45 -30.62 4.13 4.69
C LYS A 45 -30.15 5.20 3.70
N GLY A 46 -30.12 4.94 2.40
CA GLY A 46 -29.61 5.84 1.35
C GLY A 46 -28.16 5.54 0.96
N ILE A 47 -27.51 6.46 0.23
CA ILE A 47 -26.13 6.30 -0.25
C ILE A 47 -25.14 6.87 0.79
N PRO A 48 -24.13 6.10 1.25
CA PRO A 48 -23.20 6.56 2.28
C PRO A 48 -22.55 7.92 2.00
N ASN A 49 -22.02 8.13 0.79
CA ASN A 49 -21.40 9.40 0.41
C ASN A 49 -22.37 10.59 0.46
N GLU A 50 -23.60 10.44 -0.03
CA GLU A 50 -24.62 11.49 0.03
C GLU A 50 -25.01 11.81 1.48
N ARG A 51 -25.15 10.76 2.32
CA ARG A 51 -25.45 10.93 3.73
C ARG A 51 -24.34 11.60 4.50
N MET A 52 -23.09 11.27 4.19
CA MET A 52 -21.91 11.94 4.73
C MET A 52 -21.96 13.42 4.38
N GLN A 53 -22.17 13.77 3.10
CA GLN A 53 -22.25 15.17 2.66
C GLN A 53 -23.41 15.92 3.33
N ALA A 54 -24.59 15.30 3.44
CA ALA A 54 -25.78 15.91 4.04
C ALA A 54 -25.68 16.06 5.56
N ASN A 55 -24.93 15.18 6.24
CA ASN A 55 -24.81 15.15 7.71
C ASN A 55 -23.38 15.39 8.18
N ASN A 56 -22.55 16.08 7.39
CA ASN A 56 -21.14 16.29 7.71
C ASN A 56 -21.00 17.20 8.95
N LYS A 57 -21.17 16.62 10.13
CA LYS A 57 -20.89 17.23 11.42
C LYS A 57 -19.45 16.90 11.80
N ALA A 58 -18.50 17.18 10.90
CA ALA A 58 -17.10 17.16 11.26
C ALA A 58 -16.90 18.18 12.39
N CYS A 59 -16.73 17.67 13.61
CA CYS A 59 -16.18 18.47 14.69
C CYS A 59 -14.75 18.82 14.28
N LEU A 60 -14.36 20.10 14.40
CA LEU A 60 -12.95 20.44 14.34
C LEU A 60 -12.24 19.59 15.39
N LEU A 61 -11.28 18.77 14.97
CA LEU A 61 -10.41 18.10 15.93
C LEU A 61 -9.87 19.21 16.85
N PRO A 62 -9.91 19.01 18.19
CA PRO A 62 -9.28 19.96 19.09
C PRO A 62 -7.83 20.17 18.63
N THR A 63 -7.30 21.37 18.85
CA THR A 63 -5.96 21.78 18.42
C THR A 63 -4.93 20.68 18.63
N GLN A 64 -3.93 20.60 17.75
CA GLN A 64 -2.92 19.53 17.68
C GLN A 64 -2.27 19.18 19.04
N ASP A 65 -2.31 20.10 19.99
CA ASP A 65 -1.84 19.95 21.38
C ASP A 65 -2.66 18.96 22.22
N LEU A 66 -3.87 18.58 21.79
CA LEU A 66 -4.77 17.70 22.55
C LEU A 66 -4.58 16.20 22.21
N LEU A 67 -3.94 15.89 21.09
CA LEU A 67 -3.68 14.51 20.67
C LEU A 67 -2.20 14.19 20.86
N PRO A 68 -1.86 13.08 21.55
CA PRO A 68 -0.47 12.69 21.71
C PRO A 68 0.13 12.33 20.34
N SER A 69 1.42 12.60 20.18
CA SER A 69 2.20 12.04 19.07
C SER A 69 2.20 10.50 19.15
N LYS A 70 2.58 9.84 18.05
CA LYS A 70 2.76 8.38 18.03
C LYS A 70 3.66 7.92 19.17
N GLU A 71 4.78 8.60 19.36
CA GLU A 71 5.80 8.29 20.36
C GLU A 71 5.25 8.50 21.78
N GLN A 72 4.50 9.57 21.99
CA GLN A 72 3.86 9.87 23.27
C GLN A 72 2.78 8.83 23.63
N ALA A 73 1.96 8.42 22.66
CA ALA A 73 0.91 7.42 22.87
C ALA A 73 1.49 6.03 23.21
N VAL A 74 2.55 5.62 22.49
CA VAL A 74 3.27 4.36 22.76
C VAL A 74 3.88 4.38 24.16
N ALA A 75 4.61 5.45 24.50
CA ALA A 75 5.25 5.58 25.81
C ALA A 75 4.23 5.57 26.96
N LEU A 76 3.08 6.23 26.77
CA LEU A 76 2.01 6.24 27.78
C LEU A 76 1.47 4.83 28.02
N TYR A 77 1.13 4.10 26.95
CA TYR A 77 0.60 2.74 27.05
C TYR A 77 1.58 1.77 27.72
N GLU A 78 2.87 1.85 27.38
CA GLU A 78 3.92 1.05 28.02
C GLU A 78 4.11 1.42 29.49
N SER A 79 4.03 2.71 29.83
CA SER A 79 4.13 3.17 31.22
C SER A 79 2.99 2.67 32.12
N GLU A 80 1.82 2.38 31.53
CA GLU A 80 0.67 1.81 32.22
C GLU A 80 0.71 0.26 32.29
N GLY A 81 1.84 -0.34 31.90
CA GLY A 81 2.06 -1.79 31.93
C GLY A 81 1.55 -2.52 30.69
N GLY A 82 1.14 -1.78 29.65
CA GLY A 82 0.90 -2.33 28.33
C GLY A 82 2.20 -2.78 27.64
N ASN A 83 2.08 -3.64 26.63
CA ASN A 83 3.21 -4.04 25.80
C ASN A 83 2.79 -3.98 24.33
N ILE A 84 3.49 -3.16 23.55
CA ILE A 84 3.27 -3.07 22.10
C ILE A 84 4.32 -3.95 21.42
N THR A 85 3.86 -5.06 20.85
CA THR A 85 4.69 -5.79 19.89
C THR A 85 4.81 -4.94 18.63
N LEU A 86 5.98 -4.33 18.45
CA LEU A 86 6.29 -3.70 17.17
C LEU A 86 6.39 -4.80 16.11
N PRO A 87 5.67 -4.68 14.98
CA PRO A 87 5.81 -5.64 13.91
C PRO A 87 7.26 -5.64 13.42
N GLU A 88 7.81 -6.84 13.18
CA GLU A 88 9.09 -6.95 12.48
C GLU A 88 9.00 -6.21 11.14
N LEU A 89 10.05 -5.44 10.84
CA LEU A 89 10.13 -4.69 9.60
C LEU A 89 10.31 -5.68 8.44
N PHE A 90 9.23 -5.96 7.73
CA PHE A 90 9.26 -6.82 6.56
C PHE A 90 9.53 -5.99 5.29
N GLY A 91 10.64 -6.30 4.60
CA GLY A 91 10.98 -5.69 3.31
C GLY A 91 11.12 -4.18 3.41
N VAL A 92 12.18 -3.71 4.07
CA VAL A 92 12.51 -2.28 4.15
C VAL A 92 12.98 -1.79 2.78
N ASP A 93 12.52 -0.61 2.37
CA ASP A 93 12.98 0.02 1.13
C ASP A 93 14.50 0.24 1.20
N PRO A 94 15.29 -0.40 0.33
CA PRO A 94 16.74 -0.36 0.48
C PRO A 94 17.33 1.03 0.17
N ILE A 95 16.57 1.89 -0.54
CA ILE A 95 16.90 3.32 -0.74
C ILE A 95 15.99 4.25 0.09
N TYR A 96 15.48 3.79 1.25
CA TYR A 96 14.54 4.53 2.09
C TYR A 96 14.98 5.98 2.37
N GLU A 97 16.26 6.17 2.67
CA GLU A 97 16.86 7.47 3.02
C GLU A 97 17.06 8.41 1.83
N ASN A 98 16.81 7.95 0.59
CA ASN A 98 17.05 8.71 -0.63
C ASN A 98 15.73 9.01 -1.40
N PRO A 99 14.98 10.07 -1.02
CA PRO A 99 13.71 10.44 -1.66
C PRO A 99 13.81 10.64 -3.18
N GLN A 100 14.94 11.15 -3.67
CA GLN A 100 15.16 11.37 -5.10
C GLN A 100 15.22 10.05 -5.88
N LEU A 101 15.96 9.06 -5.36
CA LEU A 101 16.03 7.73 -5.96
C LEU A 101 14.68 7.02 -5.89
N LYS A 102 13.94 7.17 -4.77
CA LYS A 102 12.58 6.61 -4.65
C LYS A 102 11.64 7.16 -5.71
N LYS A 103 11.69 8.48 -5.92
CA LYS A 103 10.90 9.15 -6.95
C LYS A 103 11.32 8.67 -8.35
N LEU A 104 12.61 8.63 -8.63
CA LEU A 104 13.13 8.15 -9.92
C LEU A 104 12.68 6.71 -10.20
N ARG A 105 12.81 5.80 -9.23
CA ARG A 105 12.35 4.40 -9.34
C ARG A 105 10.87 4.33 -9.67
N PHE A 106 10.06 5.10 -8.95
CA PHE A 106 8.62 5.13 -9.16
C PHE A 106 8.26 5.69 -10.54
N ASP A 107 8.88 6.80 -10.95
CA ASP A 107 8.65 7.42 -12.25
C ASP A 107 9.06 6.48 -13.40
N SER A 108 10.20 5.79 -13.28
CA SER A 108 10.64 4.76 -14.23
C SER A 108 9.67 3.58 -14.29
N PHE A 109 9.16 3.14 -13.15
CA PHE A 109 8.17 2.07 -13.11
C PHE A 109 6.86 2.48 -13.81
N VAL A 110 6.32 3.65 -13.47
CA VAL A 110 5.05 4.16 -14.03
C VAL A 110 5.17 4.46 -15.53
N ALA A 111 6.36 4.82 -16.03
CA ALA A 111 6.59 4.98 -17.47
C ALA A 111 6.38 3.68 -18.25
N ALA A 112 6.73 2.52 -17.67
CA ALA A 112 6.52 1.20 -18.28
C ALA A 112 5.15 0.59 -17.92
N TYR A 113 4.71 0.77 -16.69
CA TYR A 113 3.46 0.22 -16.13
C TYR A 113 2.60 1.36 -15.55
N PRO A 114 1.90 2.12 -16.40
CA PRO A 114 1.20 3.33 -15.99
C PRO A 114 -0.02 3.08 -15.11
N ASN A 115 -0.59 1.87 -15.13
CA ASN A 115 -1.86 1.59 -14.48
C ASN A 115 -1.86 0.25 -13.71
N PHE A 116 -1.83 0.33 -12.38
CA PHE A 116 -1.98 -0.83 -11.49
C PHE A 116 -3.35 -1.51 -11.65
N SER A 117 -4.39 -0.81 -12.10
CA SER A 117 -5.69 -1.42 -12.37
C SER A 117 -5.63 -2.45 -13.49
N THR A 118 -4.86 -2.21 -14.54
CA THR A 118 -4.69 -3.21 -15.61
C THR A 118 -4.04 -4.49 -15.06
N ILE A 119 -3.02 -4.33 -14.21
CA ILE A 119 -2.35 -5.46 -13.54
C ILE A 119 -3.34 -6.19 -12.63
N PHE A 120 -4.08 -5.46 -11.79
CA PHE A 120 -5.08 -6.03 -10.89
C PHE A 120 -6.17 -6.79 -11.65
N HIS A 121 -6.73 -6.20 -12.71
CA HIS A 121 -7.75 -6.83 -13.55
C HIS A 121 -7.23 -8.11 -14.23
N GLY A 122 -5.99 -8.12 -14.70
CA GLY A 122 -5.37 -9.34 -15.20
C GLY A 122 -5.34 -10.43 -14.13
N VAL A 123 -4.82 -10.12 -12.95
CA VAL A 123 -4.70 -11.07 -11.83
C VAL A 123 -6.04 -11.69 -11.44
N VAL A 124 -7.09 -10.88 -11.25
CA VAL A 124 -8.41 -11.40 -10.83
C VAL A 124 -9.11 -12.22 -11.92
N ASN A 125 -8.74 -12.03 -13.18
CA ASN A 125 -9.23 -12.83 -14.32
C ASN A 125 -8.34 -14.04 -14.64
N GLY A 126 -7.32 -14.33 -13.82
CA GLY A 126 -6.39 -15.44 -14.02
C GLY A 126 -5.22 -15.15 -14.96
N GLU A 127 -5.13 -13.93 -15.51
CA GLU A 127 -4.06 -13.47 -16.38
C GLU A 127 -2.92 -12.83 -15.56
N SER A 128 -2.03 -13.66 -15.03
CA SER A 128 -0.93 -13.22 -14.15
C SER A 128 0.30 -12.65 -14.86
N TYR A 129 0.32 -12.55 -16.19
CA TYR A 129 1.53 -12.21 -16.95
C TYR A 129 2.07 -10.80 -16.62
N LEU A 130 1.21 -9.77 -16.68
CA LEU A 130 1.60 -8.39 -16.34
C LEU A 130 2.06 -8.24 -14.90
N PHE A 131 1.51 -9.06 -13.99
CA PHE A 131 1.92 -9.07 -12.60
C PHE A 131 3.35 -9.59 -12.47
N LYS A 132 3.66 -10.72 -13.12
CA LYS A 132 5.00 -11.32 -13.10
C LYS A 132 6.04 -10.40 -13.76
N GLU A 133 5.77 -9.93 -14.97
CA GLU A 133 6.69 -9.06 -15.71
C GLU A 133 6.88 -7.72 -15.00
N GLY A 134 5.80 -7.13 -14.46
CA GLY A 134 5.87 -5.89 -13.70
C GLY A 134 6.67 -6.03 -12.42
N LEU A 135 6.50 -7.14 -11.69
CA LEU A 135 7.27 -7.42 -10.49
C LEU A 135 8.76 -7.64 -10.81
N GLN A 136 9.09 -8.44 -11.81
CA GLN A 136 10.47 -8.66 -12.27
C GLN A 136 11.12 -7.35 -12.73
N TYR A 137 10.38 -6.51 -13.44
CA TYR A 137 10.86 -5.18 -13.84
C TYR A 137 11.12 -4.29 -12.63
N PHE A 138 10.23 -4.28 -11.64
CA PHE A 138 10.42 -3.50 -10.42
C PHE A 138 11.59 -3.98 -9.57
N ILE A 139 11.81 -5.30 -9.47
CA ILE A 139 13.00 -5.90 -8.86
C ILE A 139 14.25 -5.39 -9.58
N SER A 140 14.28 -5.50 -10.91
CA SER A 140 15.42 -5.06 -11.72
C SER A 140 15.74 -3.58 -11.54
N LEU A 141 14.72 -2.71 -11.52
CA LEU A 141 14.88 -1.28 -11.24
C LEU A 141 15.46 -1.02 -9.85
N THR A 142 15.05 -1.80 -8.86
CA THR A 142 15.49 -1.63 -7.47
C THR A 142 16.94 -2.10 -7.29
N THR A 143 17.28 -3.27 -7.83
CA THR A 143 18.65 -3.80 -7.75
C THR A 143 19.66 -2.91 -8.46
N ASN A 144 19.30 -2.29 -9.60
CA ASN A 144 20.20 -1.41 -10.36
C ASN A 144 20.44 -0.02 -9.73
N GLN A 145 19.75 0.31 -8.64
CA GLN A 145 19.89 1.58 -7.92
C GLN A 145 20.72 1.45 -6.62
N HIS A 146 21.26 0.26 -6.37
CA HIS A 146 22.26 -0.05 -5.35
C HIS A 146 23.64 -0.21 -5.99
#